data_AF-A0A519D718-F1
#
_entry.id   AF-A0A519D718-F1
#
_cell.length_a   1.000
_cell.length_b   1.000
_cell.length_c   1.000
_cell.angle_alpha   90.00
_cell.angle_beta   90.00
_cell.angle_gamma   90.00
#
_symmetry.space_group_name_H-M   'P 1'
#
loop_
_entity.id
_entity.type
_entity.pdbx_description
1 polymer ?
#
loop_
_entity_poly.entity_id
_entity_poly.type
_entity_poly.pdbx_seq_one_letter_code
_entity_poly.pdbx_strand_id
1 'polypeptide(L)' 'MASGEVEYKCTFCGNMESFTPDENGISCKGCGSRIFMKPRRSGHKTLDAI' A
#
# COMPACT_ATOMS: atom_id res chain seq x y z
N MET A 1 -4.95 17.05 -11.09
CA MET A 1 -3.60 16.90 -10.52
C MET A 1 -3.70 15.90 -9.39
N ALA A 2 -3.41 14.62 -9.65
CA ALA A 2 -3.27 13.62 -8.60
C ALA A 2 -1.83 13.14 -8.69
N SER A 3 -0.97 13.63 -7.78
CA SER A 3 0.35 13.08 -7.54
C SER A 3 0.21 11.56 -7.38
N GLY A 4 0.98 10.79 -8.15
CA GLY A 4 0.89 9.33 -8.23
C GLY A 4 1.41 8.60 -6.99
N GLU A 5 1.16 9.14 -5.80
CA GLU A 5 1.51 8.55 -4.52
C GLU A 5 0.58 7.37 -4.26
N VAL A 6 1.16 6.18 -4.14
CA VAL A 6 0.40 4.97 -3.85
C VAL A 6 0.58 4.64 -2.38
N GLU A 7 -0.53 4.52 -1.66
CA GLU A 7 -0.51 4.04 -0.27
C GLU A 7 -0.27 2.53 -0.23
N TYR A 8 0.66 2.15 0.64
CA TYR A 8 1.00 0.76 0.94
C TYR A 8 0.99 0.53 2.44
N LYS A 9 0.53 -0.65 2.84
CA LYS A 9 0.50 -1.07 4.25
C LYS A 9 1.64 -2.06 4.51
N CYS A 10 2.44 -1.81 5.53
CA CYS A 10 3.46 -2.77 5.98
C CYS A 10 2.80 -4.06 6.47
N THR A 11 3.27 -5.21 5.99
CA THR A 11 2.70 -6.51 6.38
C THR A 11 3.04 -6.92 7.81
N PHE A 12 4.10 -6.35 8.39
CA PHE A 12 4.58 -6.72 9.72
C PHE A 12 3.97 -5.87 10.84
N CYS A 13 4.12 -4.53 10.75
CA CYS A 13 3.63 -3.62 11.81
C CYS A 13 2.30 -2.94 11.46
N GLY A 14 1.80 -3.08 10.23
CA GLY A 14 0.56 -2.45 9.79
C GLY A 14 0.66 -0.96 9.49
N ASN A 15 1.84 -0.34 9.58
CA ASN A 15 2.04 1.07 9.27
C ASN A 15 1.65 1.38 7.82
N MET A 16 1.01 2.52 7.58
CA MET A 16 0.68 2.98 6.22
C MET A 16 1.74 3.97 5.75
N GLU A 17 2.26 3.74 4.56
CA GLU A 17 3.29 4.57 3.95
C GLU A 17 2.94 4.85 2.49
N SER A 18 3.11 6.11 2.10
CA SER A 18 2.97 6.58 0.72
C SER A 18 4.31 6.47 0.02
N PHE A 19 4.35 5.77 -1.11
CA PHE A 19 5.55 5.65 -1.93
C PHE A 19 5.34 6.26 -3.30
N THR A 20 6.37 6.93 -3.80
CA THR A 20 6.48 7.34 -5.21
C THR A 20 7.03 6.19 -6.05
N PRO A 21 6.46 5.92 -7.25
CA PRO A 21 6.85 4.78 -8.08
C PRO A 21 8.33 4.74 -8.50
N ASP A 22 8.99 5.90 -8.58
CA ASP A 22 10.35 6.05 -9.11
C ASP A 22 11.45 5.95 -8.05
N GLU A 23 11.10 5.73 -6.77
CA GLU A 23 12.10 5.59 -5.70
C GLU A 23 12.57 4.13 -5.54
N ASN A 24 13.89 3.92 -5.61
CA ASN A 24 14.51 2.62 -5.41
C ASN A 24 14.66 2.30 -3.92
N GLY A 25 13.98 1.22 -3.49
CA GLY A 25 14.12 0.64 -2.16
C GLY A 25 13.05 1.13 -1.19
N ILE A 26 12.10 0.26 -0.87
CA ILE A 26 11.06 0.53 0.13
C ILE A 26 11.39 -0.17 1.45
N SER A 27 11.35 0.58 2.55
CA SER A 27 11.55 0.03 3.90
C SER A 27 10.66 0.78 4.88
N CYS A 28 9.94 0.03 5.71
CA CYS A 28 8.99 0.61 6.64
C CYS A 28 9.72 1.41 7.72
N LYS A 29 9.34 2.67 7.91
CA LYS A 29 9.90 3.58 8.92
C LYS A 29 9.65 3.11 10.36
N GLY A 30 8.63 2.29 10.58
CA GLY A 30 8.27 1.76 11.90
C GLY A 30 9.05 0.52 12.32
N CYS A 31 9.27 -0.43 11.41
CA CYS A 31 9.85 -1.74 11.75
C CYS A 31 10.99 -2.22 10.84
N GLY A 32 11.33 -1.47 9.78
CA GLY A 32 12.37 -1.84 8.82
C GLY A 32 11.98 -2.94 7.82
N SER A 33 10.77 -3.50 7.89
CA SER A 33 10.30 -4.49 6.92
C SER A 33 10.24 -3.91 5.50
N ARG A 34 10.53 -4.74 4.50
CA ARG A 34 10.51 -4.38 3.07
C ARG A 34 9.32 -4.97 2.31
N ILE A 35 8.43 -5.67 3.02
CA ILE A 35 7.26 -6.31 2.44
C ILE A 35 6.04 -5.45 2.74
N PHE A 36 5.31 -5.09 1.69
CA PHE A 36 4.15 -4.21 1.75
C PHE A 36 2.98 -4.82 0.97
N MET A 37 1.77 -4.47 1.39
CA MET A 37 0.53 -4.83 0.70
C MET A 37 -0.17 -3.57 0.21
N LYS A 38 -0.81 -3.65 -0.96
CA LYS A 38 -1.66 -2.57 -1.46
C LYS A 38 -3.05 -2.67 -0.79
N PRO A 39 -3.56 -1.60 -0.16
CA PRO A 39 -4.90 -1.60 0.41
C PRO A 39 -5.97 -1.92 -0.65
N ARG A 40 -7.06 -2.56 -0.21
CA ARG A 40 -8.20 -2.81 -1.09
C ARG A 40 -8.78 -1.47 -1.53
N ARG A 41 -9.07 -1.34 -2.83
CA ARG A 41 -9.71 -0.13 -3.37
C ARG A 41 -11.01 0.15 -2.62
N SER A 42 -11.28 1.41 -2.30
CA SER A 42 -12.51 1.89 -1.64
C SER A 42 -13.77 1.87 -2.52
N GLY A 43 -13.70 1.24 -3.69
CA GLY A 43 -14.84 1.12 -4.60
C GLY A 43 -15.79 -0.03 -4.25
N HIS A 44 -17.07 0.14 -4.59
CA HIS A 44 -18.04 -0.95 -4.52
C HIS A 44 -17.69 -2.04 -5.53
N LYS A 45 -17.77 -3.31 -5.09
CA LYS A 45 -17.61 -4.48 -5.96
C LYS A 45 -18.84 -5.36 -5.79
N THR A 46 -19.54 -5.62 -6.88
CA THR A 46 -20.60 -6.63 -6.94
C THR A 46 -19.97 -7.98 -7.26
N LEU A 47 -20.35 -9.02 -6.52
CA LEU A 47 -19.91 -10.39 -6.73
C LEU A 47 -21.15 -11.28 -6.79
N ASP A 48 -21.20 -12.20 -7.76
CA ASP A 48 -22.25 -13.21 -7.82
C ASP A 48 -22.02 -14.26 -6.73
N ALA A 49 -23.05 -14.55 -5.94
CA ALA A 49 -23.01 -15.63 -4.97
C ALA A 49 -23.37 -16.95 -5.69
N ILE A 50 -22.46 -17.91 -5.65
CA ILE A 50 -22.65 -19.29 -6.14
C ILE A 50 -23.03 -20.17 -4.94
#